data_AF-A0A3A8Q9M9-F1
#
_entry.id   AF-A0A3A8Q9M9-F1
#
_cell.length_a   1.000
_cell.length_b   1.000
_cell.length_c   1.000
_cell.angle_alpha   90.00
_cell.angle_beta   90.00
_cell.angle_gamma   90.00
#
_symmetry.space_group_name_H-M   'P 1'
#
loop_
_entity.id
_entity.type
_entity.pdbx_description
1 polymer ?
#
loop_
_entity_poly.entity_id
_entity_poly.type
_entity_poly.pdbx_seq_one_letter_code
_entity_poly.pdbx_strand_id
1 'polypeptide(L)'
;MSEDIDWDPVRALVARVDAGEALTLTPQVRGVLLRTAHEVGIPDPDAQAAIKDVGTATALLRDAWVRIRDGSIRLSLTEMRARDLACAGDKAGARKLLEDLLAVEVVPLYRELAEMELKDLD
;
A
#
# COMPACT_ATOMS: atom_id res chain seq x y z
N MET A 1 -3.34 -9.54 -13.87
CA MET A 1 -4.38 -10.02 -12.94
C MET A 1 -3.73 -10.00 -11.58
N SER A 2 -3.89 -8.90 -10.86
CA SER A 2 -3.57 -8.85 -9.45
C SER A 2 -4.37 -9.96 -8.77
N GLU A 3 -3.71 -10.88 -8.07
CA GLU A 3 -4.40 -11.72 -7.09
C GLU A 3 -5.24 -10.79 -6.21
N ASP A 4 -6.48 -11.17 -5.88
CA ASP A 4 -7.34 -10.36 -5.00
C ASP A 4 -6.65 -10.23 -3.64
N ILE A 5 -5.93 -9.12 -3.44
CA ILE A 5 -5.21 -8.84 -2.21
C ILE A 5 -6.23 -8.54 -1.11
N ASP A 6 -6.24 -9.37 -0.07
CA ASP A 6 -7.10 -9.18 1.10
C ASP A 6 -6.34 -8.51 2.25
N TRP A 7 -6.63 -7.23 2.48
CA TRP A 7 -6.10 -6.43 3.59
C TRP A 7 -7.04 -6.31 4.79
N ASP A 8 -8.18 -6.99 4.80
CA ASP A 8 -9.08 -6.96 5.97
C ASP A 8 -8.46 -7.56 7.23
N PRO A 9 -7.66 -8.64 7.18
CA PRO A 9 -6.96 -9.17 8.35
C PRO A 9 -6.01 -8.14 8.99
N VAL A 10 -5.25 -7.39 8.19
CA VAL A 10 -4.33 -6.37 8.72
C VAL A 10 -5.10 -5.17 9.28
N ARG A 11 -6.17 -4.74 8.59
CA ARG A 11 -7.07 -3.68 9.07
C ARG A 11 -7.65 -4.00 10.45
N ALA A 12 -8.12 -5.24 10.63
CA ALA A 12 -8.67 -5.69 11.90
C ALA A 12 -7.63 -5.70 13.02
N LEU A 13 -6.38 -6.10 12.73
CA LEU A 13 -5.28 -6.07 13.70
C LEU A 13 -4.92 -4.64 14.13
N VAL A 14 -4.82 -3.71 13.17
CA VAL A 14 -4.54 -2.30 13.48
C VAL A 14 -5.65 -1.72 14.35
N ALA A 15 -6.91 -1.94 14.01
CA ALA A 15 -8.05 -1.42 14.77
C ALA A 15 -8.00 -1.85 16.24
N ARG A 16 -7.62 -3.10 16.52
CA ARG A 16 -7.46 -3.62 17.89
C ARG A 16 -6.29 -2.97 18.62
N VAL A 17 -5.15 -2.85 17.95
CA VAL A 17 -3.95 -2.19 18.51
C VAL A 17 -4.22 -0.72 18.82
N ASP A 18 -4.94 0.00 17.95
CA ASP A 18 -5.30 1.39 18.16
C ASP A 18 -6.39 1.56 19.24
N ALA A 19 -7.20 0.53 19.47
CA ALA A 19 -8.10 0.46 20.64
C ALA A 19 -7.37 0.14 21.96
N GLY A 20 -6.04 -0.05 21.92
CA GLY A 20 -5.20 -0.27 23.11
C GLY A 20 -4.92 -1.73 23.42
N GLU A 21 -5.34 -2.68 22.57
CA GLU A 21 -4.97 -4.08 22.74
C GLU A 21 -3.48 -4.31 22.40
N ALA A 22 -2.80 -5.11 23.22
CA ALA A 22 -1.46 -5.56 22.89
C ALA A 22 -1.49 -6.57 21.72
N LEU A 23 -0.56 -6.44 20.78
CA LEU A 23 -0.43 -7.38 19.67
C LEU A 23 0.10 -8.74 20.16
N THR A 24 -0.67 -9.81 19.95
CA THR A 24 -0.23 -11.18 20.25
C THR A 24 0.36 -11.84 19.01
N LEU A 25 1.64 -12.20 19.07
CA LEU A 25 2.38 -12.78 17.92
C LEU A 25 2.18 -14.29 17.76
N THR A 26 0.94 -14.69 17.51
CA THR A 26 0.61 -16.06 17.11
C THR A 26 1.19 -16.38 15.72
N PRO A 27 1.33 -17.67 15.34
CA PRO A 27 1.74 -18.04 13.98
C PRO A 27 0.85 -17.43 12.90
N GLN A 28 -0.45 -17.29 13.16
CA GLN A 28 -1.42 -16.69 12.25
C GLN A 28 -1.15 -15.18 12.07
N VAL A 29 -0.96 -14.44 13.17
CA VAL A 29 -0.64 -13.00 13.13
C VAL A 29 0.69 -12.76 12.43
N ARG A 30 1.71 -13.57 12.72
CA ARG A 30 3.00 -13.51 12.01
C ARG A 30 2.82 -13.73 10.50
N GLY A 31 2.00 -14.70 10.11
CA GLY A 31 1.67 -14.96 8.72
C GLY A 31 0.99 -13.76 8.04
N VAL A 32 0.03 -13.12 8.71
CA VAL A 32 -0.61 -11.89 8.20
C VAL A 32 0.43 -10.79 8.02
N LEU A 33 1.25 -10.50 9.04
CA LEU A 33 2.27 -9.45 8.98
C LEU A 33 3.27 -9.66 7.84
N LEU A 34 3.77 -10.88 7.66
CA LEU A 34 4.74 -11.20 6.62
C LEU A 34 4.14 -11.08 5.21
N ARG A 35 2.93 -11.60 5.00
CA ARG A 35 2.24 -11.47 3.70
C ARG A 35 1.97 -10.00 3.37
N THR A 36 1.38 -9.26 4.30
CA THR A 36 1.09 -7.84 4.07
C THR A 36 2.36 -7.03 3.86
N ALA A 37 3.44 -7.30 4.60
CA ALA A 37 4.72 -6.64 4.40
C ALA A 37 5.21 -6.80 2.95
N HIS A 38 5.16 -8.02 2.42
CA HIS A 38 5.50 -8.28 1.03
C HIS A 38 4.60 -7.50 0.04
N GLU A 39 3.28 -7.56 0.25
CA GLU A 39 2.27 -6.88 -0.57
C GLU A 39 2.41 -5.35 -0.58
N VAL A 40 3.01 -4.75 0.45
CA VAL A 40 3.23 -3.29 0.56
C VAL A 40 4.68 -2.86 0.30
N GLY A 41 5.49 -3.75 -0.27
CA GLY A 41 6.87 -3.46 -0.65
C GLY A 41 7.83 -3.28 0.55
N ILE A 42 7.56 -3.94 1.68
CA ILE A 42 8.52 -4.06 2.79
C ILE A 42 9.39 -5.30 2.54
N PRO A 43 10.73 -5.18 2.61
CA PRO A 43 11.62 -6.32 2.37
C PRO A 43 11.40 -7.48 3.36
N ASP A 44 11.37 -8.71 2.85
CA ASP A 44 11.18 -9.92 3.67
C ASP A 44 12.17 -10.02 4.86
N PRO A 45 13.48 -9.72 4.72
CA PRO A 45 14.41 -9.78 5.85
C PRO A 45 14.03 -8.83 6.99
N ASP A 46 13.55 -7.63 6.65
CA ASP A 46 13.14 -6.61 7.61
C ASP A 46 11.86 -7.02 8.32
N ALA A 47 10.89 -7.56 7.57
CA ALA A 47 9.65 -8.10 8.14
C ALA A 47 9.92 -9.28 9.08
N GLN A 48 10.80 -10.21 8.68
CA GLN A 48 11.21 -11.37 9.49
C GLN A 48 11.95 -10.96 10.77
N ALA A 49 12.75 -9.90 10.72
CA ALA A 49 13.37 -9.32 11.91
C ALA A 49 12.32 -8.69 12.84
N ALA A 50 11.40 -7.90 12.29
CA ALA A 50 10.40 -7.16 13.05
C ALA A 50 9.40 -8.07 13.80
N ILE A 51 9.04 -9.23 13.25
CA ILE A 51 8.11 -10.13 13.95
C ILE A 51 8.73 -10.82 15.19
N LYS A 52 10.03 -10.67 15.48
CA LYS A 52 10.67 -11.33 16.63
C LYS A 52 10.28 -10.72 17.97
N ASP A 53 9.89 -9.44 17.97
CA ASP A 53 9.48 -8.70 19.16
C ASP A 53 8.11 -8.05 18.93
N VAL A 54 7.32 -7.92 20.00
CA VAL A 54 5.95 -7.37 19.93
C VAL A 54 5.97 -5.90 19.56
N GLY A 55 6.92 -5.12 20.08
CA GLY A 55 7.05 -3.70 19.77
C GLY A 55 7.40 -3.48 18.30
N THR A 56 8.40 -4.20 17.80
CA THR A 56 8.79 -4.11 16.38
C THR A 56 7.72 -4.65 15.43
N ALA A 57 6.98 -5.70 15.83
CA ALA A 57 5.86 -6.21 15.04
C ALA A 57 4.67 -5.24 15.00
N THR A 58 4.42 -4.53 16.10
CA THR A 58 3.39 -3.47 16.16
C THR A 58 3.78 -2.30 15.26
N ALA A 59 5.08 -1.94 15.21
CA ALA A 59 5.58 -0.93 14.29
C ALA A 59 5.42 -1.36 12.82
N LEU A 60 5.77 -2.61 12.48
CA LEU A 60 5.57 -3.19 11.16
C LEU A 60 4.09 -3.16 10.74
N LEU A 61 3.19 -3.56 11.63
CA LEU A 61 1.75 -3.54 11.41
C LEU A 61 1.26 -2.14 11.03
N ARG A 62 1.70 -1.11 11.77
CA ARG A 62 1.33 0.28 11.51
C ARG A 62 1.93 0.81 10.22
N ASP A 63 3.21 0.55 9.93
CA ASP A 63 3.84 0.97 8.68
C ASP A 63 3.12 0.39 7.47
N ALA A 64 2.85 -0.93 7.50
CA ALA A 64 2.13 -1.59 6.43
C ALA A 64 0.74 -0.98 6.19
N TRP A 65 0.00 -0.70 7.26
CA TRP A 65 -1.33 -0.08 7.15
C TRP A 65 -1.29 1.37 6.65
N VAL A 66 -0.29 2.15 7.09
CA VAL A 66 -0.09 3.51 6.59
C VAL A 66 0.19 3.50 5.09
N ARG A 67 1.04 2.58 4.60
CA ARG A 67 1.31 2.44 3.16
C ARG A 67 0.06 2.10 2.35
N ILE A 68 -0.77 1.18 2.85
CA ILE A 68 -2.06 0.83 2.23
C ILE A 68 -2.96 2.06 2.15
N ARG A 69 -3.24 2.69 3.30
CA ARG A 69 -4.18 3.80 3.38
C ARG A 69 -3.71 5.00 2.55
N ASP A 70 -2.48 5.43 2.76
CA ASP A 70 -1.95 6.64 2.15
C ASP A 70 -1.69 6.43 0.65
N GLY A 71 -1.24 5.23 0.25
CA GLY A 71 -1.09 4.85 -1.16
C GLY A 71 -2.43 4.82 -1.90
N SER A 72 -3.47 4.22 -1.31
CA SER A 72 -4.83 4.22 -1.90
C SER A 72 -5.36 5.64 -2.12
N ILE A 73 -5.26 6.51 -1.10
CA ILE A 73 -5.72 7.90 -1.20
C ILE A 73 -4.94 8.64 -2.30
N ARG A 74 -3.61 8.50 -2.29
CA ARG A 74 -2.73 9.16 -3.26
C ARG A 74 -3.03 8.70 -4.69
N LEU A 75 -3.22 7.40 -4.92
CA LEU A 75 -3.58 6.85 -6.22
C LEU A 75 -4.91 7.41 -6.71
N SER A 76 -5.98 7.27 -5.92
CA SER A 76 -7.33 7.71 -6.33
C SER A 76 -7.40 9.21 -6.64
N LEU A 77 -6.71 10.05 -5.86
CA LEU A 77 -6.65 11.49 -6.11
C LEU A 77 -5.84 11.82 -7.38
N THR A 78 -4.77 11.08 -7.65
CA THR A 78 -3.92 11.30 -8.83
C THR A 78 -4.65 10.87 -10.10
N GLU A 79 -5.27 9.68 -10.11
CA GLU A 79 -6.06 9.18 -11.23
C GLU A 79 -7.21 10.14 -11.59
N MET A 80 -7.95 10.62 -10.59
CA MET A 80 -9.02 11.59 -10.79
C MET A 80 -8.51 12.85 -11.51
N ARG A 81 -7.41 13.44 -11.02
CA ARG A 81 -6.82 14.65 -11.62
C ARG A 81 -6.22 14.40 -13.00
N ALA A 82 -5.58 13.26 -13.21
CA ALA A 82 -5.03 12.88 -14.51
C ALA A 82 -6.16 12.74 -15.55
N ARG A 83 -7.28 12.13 -15.17
CA ARG A 83 -8.46 12.02 -16.02
C ARG A 83 -9.07 13.37 -16.37
N ASP A 84 -9.19 14.27 -15.38
CA ASP A 84 -9.69 15.63 -15.62
C ASP A 84 -8.81 16.40 -16.63
N LEU A 85 -7.48 16.30 -16.49
CA LEU A 85 -6.53 16.90 -17.43
C LEU A 85 -6.65 16.28 -18.83
N ALA A 86 -6.73 14.96 -18.93
CA ALA A 86 -6.90 14.26 -20.20
C ALA A 86 -8.21 14.66 -20.91
N CYS A 87 -9.31 14.77 -20.17
CA CYS A 87 -10.60 15.25 -20.68
C CYS A 87 -10.54 16.71 -21.15
N ALA A 88 -9.71 17.55 -20.52
CA ALA A 88 -9.44 18.91 -20.96
C ALA A 88 -8.45 19.00 -22.14
N GLY A 89 -7.90 17.87 -22.61
CA GLY A 89 -6.92 17.80 -23.69
C GLY A 89 -5.47 17.92 -23.25
N ASP A 90 -5.18 18.12 -21.96
CA ASP A 90 -3.84 18.17 -21.41
C ASP A 90 -3.32 16.77 -21.03
N LYS A 91 -3.08 15.95 -22.06
CA LYS A 91 -2.49 14.61 -21.89
C LYS A 91 -1.07 14.66 -21.31
N ALA A 92 -0.32 15.73 -21.58
CA ALA A 92 1.05 15.85 -21.07
C ALA A 92 1.06 16.08 -19.55
N GLY A 93 0.16 16.94 -19.05
CA GLY A 93 -0.07 17.13 -17.62
C GLY A 93 -0.57 15.87 -16.93
N ALA A 94 -1.51 15.15 -17.55
CA ALA A 94 -1.99 13.86 -17.02
C ALA A 94 -0.86 12.82 -16.87
N ARG A 95 -0.04 12.65 -17.92
CA ARG A 95 1.13 11.76 -17.90
C ARG A 95 2.08 12.10 -16.76
N LYS A 96 2.42 13.39 -16.63
CA LYS A 96 3.34 13.85 -15.59
C LYS A 96 2.85 13.52 -14.17
N LEU A 97 1.55 13.67 -13.89
CA LEU A 97 0.99 13.34 -12.58
C LEU A 97 1.18 11.86 -12.22
N LEU A 98 0.98 10.97 -13.19
CA LEU A 98 1.14 9.52 -12.99
C LEU A 98 2.63 9.14 -12.88
N GLU A 99 3.52 9.76 -13.65
CA GLU A 99 4.97 9.60 -13.50
C GLU A 99 5.47 10.06 -12.11
N ASP A 100 4.99 11.23 -11.64
CA ASP A 100 5.31 11.76 -10.31
C ASP A 100 4.80 10.82 -9.20
N LEU A 101 3.64 10.19 -9.37
CA LEU A 101 3.13 9.15 -8.47
C LEU A 101 4.04 7.92 -8.47
N LEU A 102 4.42 7.41 -9.64
CA LEU A 102 5.28 6.22 -9.78
C LEU A 102 6.68 6.44 -9.19
N ALA A 103 7.16 7.68 -9.11
CA ALA A 103 8.44 7.99 -8.48
C ALA A 103 8.43 7.81 -6.95
N VAL A 104 7.26 7.91 -6.30
CA VAL A 104 7.13 7.86 -4.84
C VAL A 104 6.38 6.63 -4.33
N GLU A 105 5.59 5.98 -5.17
CA GLU A 105 4.79 4.83 -4.76
C GLU A 105 5.66 3.58 -4.57
N VAL A 106 5.52 2.96 -3.40
CA VAL A 106 6.28 1.76 -2.98
C VAL A 106 5.43 0.50 -2.98
N VAL A 107 4.10 0.62 -2.92
CA VAL A 107 3.18 -0.51 -2.91
C VAL A 107 3.06 -1.08 -4.33
N PRO A 108 3.50 -2.32 -4.60
CA PRO A 108 3.50 -2.90 -5.94
C PRO A 108 2.15 -2.82 -6.67
N LEU A 109 1.04 -3.12 -5.97
CA LEU A 109 -0.30 -3.05 -6.56
C LEU A 109 -0.62 -1.64 -7.08
N TYR A 110 -0.36 -0.60 -6.28
CA TYR A 110 -0.68 0.77 -6.69
C TYR A 110 0.22 1.27 -7.82
N ARG A 111 1.47 0.79 -7.88
CA ARG A 111 2.35 1.04 -9.03
C ARG A 111 1.78 0.41 -10.31
N GLU A 112 1.34 -0.85 -10.24
CA GLU A 112 0.73 -1.54 -11.39
C GLU A 112 -0.51 -0.79 -11.90
N LEU A 113 -1.39 -0.34 -10.99
CA LEU A 113 -2.58 0.45 -11.34
C LEU A 113 -2.20 1.78 -12.02
N ALA A 114 -1.24 2.52 -11.46
CA ALA A 114 -0.77 3.77 -12.05
C ALA A 114 -0.09 3.56 -13.43
N GLU A 115 0.66 2.48 -13.61
CA GLU A 115 1.26 2.11 -14.90
C GLU A 115 0.21 1.72 -15.94
N MET A 116 -0.93 1.14 -15.54
CA MET A 116 -2.04 0.87 -16.45
C MET A 116 -2.72 2.16 -16.90
N GLU A 117 -3.08 3.05 -15.97
CA GLU A 117 -3.66 4.36 -16.32
C GLU A 117 -2.71 5.16 -17.23
N LEU A 118 -1.40 5.08 -16.99
CA LEU A 118 -0.40 5.74 -17.82
C LEU A 118 -0.40 5.22 -19.27
N LYS A 119 -0.53 3.90 -19.45
CA LYS A 119 -0.62 3.27 -20.79
C LYS A 119 -1.91 3.65 -21.51
N ASP A 120 -3.00 3.86 -20.78
CA ASP A 120 -4.30 4.25 -21.35
C ASP A 120 -4.31 5.71 -21.85
N LEU A 121 -3.35 6.54 -21.43
CA LEU A 121 -3.21 7.93 -21.90
C LEU A 121 -2.50 8.07 -23.26
N ASP A 122 -1.69 7.09 -23.65
CA ASP A 122 -0.96 7.05 -24.93
C ASP A 122 -1.93 6.90 -26.12
#